data_AF-A0A392NL02-F1
#
_entry.id   AF-A0A392NL02-F1
#
_cell.length_a   1.000
_cell.length_b   1.000
_cell.length_c   1.000
_cell.angle_alpha   90.00
_cell.angle_beta   90.00
_cell.angle_gamma   90.00
#
_symmetry.space_group_name_H-M   'P 1'
#
loop_
_entity.id
_entity.type
_entity.pdbx_description
1 polymer ?
#
loop_
_entity_poly.entity_id
_entity_poly.type
_entity_poly.pdbx_seq_one_letter_code
_entity_poly.pdbx_strand_id
1 'polypeptide(L)'
;MPNNLGFKVLINWNAESQPVGDAAGLLAGYLGFLASNDDTFPIMYPKWPKVPETKKKLVYETNIKAKFVVNDQDHQNVEQNIENFPGEVTKDHWAMYLEYRLHPDTMRKADQNAKNRQKQGIPHTLGRKTLARTRDDMEKRDGRTYSRGDMYEVSHKKRNGTYVNDEARKKN
;
A
#
# COMPACT_ATOMS: atom_id res chain seq x y z
N MET A 1 31.31 -14.25 -18.00
CA MET A 1 30.88 -13.94 -16.62
C MET A 1 29.52 -14.58 -16.40
N PRO A 2 29.30 -15.40 -15.35
CA PRO A 2 28.00 -16.01 -15.13
C PRO A 2 26.97 -14.93 -14.74
N ASN A 3 25.83 -14.93 -15.43
CA ASN A 3 24.70 -14.05 -15.17
C ASN A 3 24.09 -14.40 -13.81
N ASN A 4 24.29 -13.55 -12.80
CA ASN A 4 23.48 -13.57 -11.58
C ASN A 4 22.04 -13.19 -11.95
N LEU A 5 21.18 -14.17 -12.22
CA LEU A 5 19.73 -13.98 -12.14
C LEU A 5 19.37 -13.76 -10.66
N GLY A 6 19.56 -12.53 -10.18
CA GLY A 6 19.16 -12.11 -8.86
C GLY A 6 17.64 -12.07 -8.70
N PHE A 7 17.17 -12.35 -7.49
CA PHE A 7 15.77 -12.24 -7.06
C PHE A 7 15.16 -10.90 -7.50
N LYS A 8 14.07 -10.95 -8.27
CA LYS A 8 13.31 -9.75 -8.68
C LYS A 8 12.03 -9.64 -7.87
N VAL A 9 11.69 -8.42 -7.46
CA VAL A 9 10.47 -8.13 -6.70
C VAL A 9 9.26 -8.16 -7.64
N LEU A 10 8.31 -9.07 -7.40
CA LEU A 10 7.07 -9.14 -8.16
C LEU A 10 6.14 -7.98 -7.79
N ILE A 11 5.67 -7.26 -8.80
CA ILE A 11 4.71 -6.16 -8.63
C ILE A 11 3.33 -6.64 -9.03
N ASN A 12 2.36 -6.47 -8.12
CA ASN A 12 0.95 -6.72 -8.40
C ASN A 12 0.33 -5.47 -9.03
N TRP A 13 -0.55 -5.65 -10.00
CA TRP A 13 -1.22 -4.56 -10.71
C TRP A 13 -2.74 -4.69 -10.55
N ASN A 14 -3.45 -3.57 -10.39
CA ASN A 14 -4.91 -3.54 -10.40
C ASN A 14 -5.47 -3.49 -11.85
N ALA A 15 -6.80 -3.50 -11.98
CA ALA A 15 -7.48 -3.44 -13.27
C ALA A 15 -7.21 -2.15 -14.09
N GLU A 16 -6.64 -1.12 -13.47
CA GLU A 16 -6.24 0.14 -14.11
C GLU A 16 -4.74 0.18 -14.43
N SER A 17 -4.05 -0.96 -14.37
CA SER A 17 -2.60 -1.04 -14.56
C SER A 17 -1.82 -0.16 -13.57
N GLN A 18 -2.28 -0.07 -12.32
CA GLN A 18 -1.56 0.59 -11.24
C GLN A 18 -0.95 -0.44 -10.29
N PRO A 19 0.29 -0.23 -9.83
CA PRO A 19 0.93 -1.15 -8.89
C PRO A 19 0.23 -1.07 -7.52
N VAL A 20 -0.07 -2.22 -6.91
CA VAL A 20 -0.76 -2.33 -5.62
C VAL A 20 0.00 -3.23 -4.62
N GLY A 21 -0.25 -3.00 -3.33
CA GLY A 21 0.37 -3.75 -2.22
C GLY A 21 1.77 -3.25 -1.83
N ASP A 22 2.44 -3.99 -0.96
CA ASP A 22 3.73 -3.56 -0.37
C ASP A 22 4.85 -3.43 -1.41
N ALA A 23 4.85 -4.29 -2.43
CA ALA A 23 5.78 -4.21 -3.56
C ALA A 23 5.62 -2.91 -4.39
N ALA A 24 4.41 -2.34 -4.44
CA ALA A 24 4.18 -1.05 -5.09
C ALA A 24 4.85 0.10 -4.34
N GLY A 25 4.83 0.05 -3.01
CA GLY A 25 5.56 1.00 -2.16
C GLY A 25 7.07 0.93 -2.37
N LEU A 26 7.63 -0.28 -2.48
CA LEU A 26 9.04 -0.49 -2.80
C LEU A 26 9.41 0.02 -4.20
N LEU A 27 8.57 -0.25 -5.21
CA LEU A 27 8.75 0.31 -6.55
C LEU A 27 8.75 1.84 -6.50
N ALA A 28 7.78 2.46 -5.83
CA ALA A 28 7.68 3.92 -5.73
C ALA A 28 8.92 4.55 -5.08
N GLY A 29 9.43 3.95 -3.99
CA GLY A 29 10.66 4.40 -3.33
C GLY A 29 11.88 4.28 -4.23
N TYR A 30 12.03 3.16 -4.94
CA TYR A 30 13.14 2.95 -5.86
C TYR A 30 13.08 3.89 -7.08
N LEU A 31 11.89 4.14 -7.63
CA LEU A 31 11.69 5.14 -8.69
C LEU A 31 12.08 6.55 -8.20
N GLY A 32 11.76 6.88 -6.95
CA GLY A 32 12.21 8.14 -6.32
C GLY A 32 13.73 8.24 -6.21
N PHE A 33 14.41 7.14 -5.84
CA PHE A 33 15.87 7.07 -5.87
C PHE A 33 16.43 7.29 -7.28
N LEU A 34 15.88 6.61 -8.30
CA LEU A 34 16.32 6.83 -9.70
C LEU A 34 16.08 8.28 -10.14
N ALA A 35 14.92 8.86 -9.79
CA ALA A 35 14.60 10.25 -10.13
C ALA A 35 15.57 11.28 -9.51
N SER A 36 16.23 10.93 -8.40
CA SER A 36 17.27 11.76 -7.78
C SER A 36 18.65 11.68 -8.46
N ASN A 37 18.85 10.73 -9.37
CA ASN A 37 20.09 10.56 -10.12
C ASN A 37 19.95 11.21 -11.52
N ASP A 38 20.83 12.16 -11.80
CA ASP A 38 20.88 12.97 -13.02
C ASP A 38 21.32 12.19 -14.27
N ASP A 39 22.04 11.08 -14.11
CA ASP A 39 22.37 10.17 -15.21
C ASP A 39 21.11 9.46 -15.73
N THR A 40 20.21 9.04 -14.84
CA THR A 40 18.96 8.35 -15.18
C THR A 40 17.84 9.32 -15.55
N PHE A 41 17.76 10.47 -14.88
CA PHE A 41 16.75 11.51 -15.12
C PHE A 41 17.40 12.88 -15.36
N PRO A 42 17.78 13.18 -16.61
CA PRO A 42 18.59 14.35 -16.91
C PRO A 42 17.83 15.65 -16.71
N ILE A 43 18.41 16.54 -15.91
CA ILE A 43 17.85 17.86 -15.58
C ILE A 43 17.80 18.78 -16.81
N MET A 44 18.61 18.48 -17.84
CA MET A 44 18.63 19.21 -19.12
C MET A 44 17.30 19.18 -19.89
N TYR A 45 16.41 18.23 -19.58
CA TYR A 45 15.07 18.18 -20.19
C TYR A 45 14.03 18.73 -19.21
N PRO A 46 13.37 19.86 -19.53
CA PRO A 46 12.42 20.50 -18.61
C PRO A 46 11.10 19.70 -18.45
N LYS A 47 10.82 18.74 -19.33
CA LYS A 47 9.63 17.89 -19.29
C LYS A 47 9.97 16.46 -19.69
N TRP A 48 9.36 15.48 -19.03
CA TRP A 48 9.54 14.06 -19.33
C TRP A 48 9.29 13.65 -20.80
N PRO A 49 8.26 14.19 -21.50
CA PRO A 49 8.06 13.88 -22.92
C PRO A 49 9.20 14.34 -23.84
N LYS A 50 10.07 15.25 -23.39
CA LYS A 50 11.22 15.74 -24.16
C LYS A 50 12.47 14.87 -23.97
N VAL A 51 12.47 13.96 -22.99
CA VAL A 51 13.55 12.99 -22.80
C VAL A 51 13.54 12.00 -23.97
N PRO A 52 14.71 11.69 -24.58
CA PRO A 52 14.80 10.72 -25.67
C PRO A 52 14.27 9.35 -25.26
N GLU A 53 13.51 8.73 -26.17
CA GLU A 53 12.88 7.42 -25.93
C GLU A 53 13.92 6.32 -25.69
N THR A 54 15.07 6.40 -26.36
CA THR A 54 16.21 5.51 -26.15
C THR A 54 16.70 5.52 -24.70
N LYS A 55 16.69 6.70 -24.05
CA LYS A 55 17.10 6.86 -22.66
C LYS A 55 16.04 6.35 -21.69
N LYS A 56 14.75 6.60 -21.96
CA LYS A 56 13.65 6.03 -21.17
C LYS A 56 13.68 4.51 -21.21
N LYS A 57 13.85 3.92 -22.39
CA LYS A 57 13.94 2.47 -22.59
C LYS A 57 15.16 1.88 -21.89
N LEU A 58 16.31 2.56 -21.95
CA LEU A 58 17.50 2.13 -21.24
C LEU A 58 17.24 2.01 -19.73
N VAL A 59 16.75 3.09 -19.09
CA VAL A 59 16.43 3.09 -17.64
C VAL A 59 15.43 2.00 -17.28
N TYR A 60 14.42 1.78 -18.14
CA TYR A 60 13.43 0.73 -17.94
C TYR A 60 14.06 -0.67 -17.94
N GLU A 61 14.88 -1.00 -18.94
CA GLU A 61 15.50 -2.32 -19.08
C GLU A 61 16.61 -2.56 -18.04
N THR A 62 17.48 -1.57 -17.79
CA THR A 62 18.69 -1.76 -16.96
C THR A 62 18.45 -1.54 -15.48
N ASN A 63 17.54 -0.65 -15.10
CA ASN A 63 17.34 -0.28 -13.69
C ASN A 63 16.06 -0.88 -13.12
N ILE A 64 14.96 -0.77 -13.86
CA ILE A 64 13.64 -1.16 -13.37
C ILE A 64 13.43 -2.66 -13.53
N LYS A 65 13.53 -3.21 -14.75
CA LYS A 65 13.40 -4.66 -15.02
C LYS A 65 14.49 -5.53 -14.41
N ALA A 66 15.63 -4.94 -14.03
CA ALA A 66 16.69 -5.64 -13.32
C ALA A 66 16.30 -5.99 -11.87
N LYS A 67 15.46 -5.16 -11.22
CA LYS A 67 15.08 -5.32 -9.81
C LYS A 67 13.62 -5.71 -9.60
N PHE A 68 12.75 -5.38 -10.55
CA PHE A 68 11.32 -5.59 -10.45
C PHE A 68 10.81 -6.40 -11.64
N VAL A 69 9.85 -7.29 -11.38
CA VAL A 69 9.02 -7.87 -12.44
C VAL A 69 7.90 -6.87 -12.70
N VAL A 70 8.16 -5.93 -13.61
CA VAL A 70 7.18 -4.95 -14.10
C VAL A 70 6.36 -5.65 -15.18
N ASN A 71 5.11 -5.85 -14.84
CA ASN A 71 4.25 -6.82 -15.46
C ASN A 71 3.37 -6.08 -16.46
N ASP A 72 3.95 -5.69 -17.58
CA ASP A 72 3.24 -5.01 -18.67
C ASP A 72 2.44 -6.08 -19.44
N GLN A 73 1.21 -6.33 -18.96
CA GLN A 73 0.17 -7.14 -19.59
C GLN A 73 0.41 -8.66 -19.83
N ASP A 74 1.52 -9.26 -19.39
CA ASP A 74 1.86 -10.66 -19.77
C ASP A 74 1.93 -11.74 -18.67
N HIS A 75 1.50 -11.51 -17.41
CA HIS A 75 1.51 -12.60 -16.42
C HIS A 75 0.10 -13.09 -16.05
N GLN A 76 -0.42 -13.96 -16.92
CA GLN A 76 -1.44 -14.94 -16.58
C GLN A 76 -0.83 -16.34 -16.36
N ASN A 77 0.22 -16.50 -15.53
CA ASN A 77 0.61 -17.86 -15.15
C ASN A 77 0.90 -18.00 -13.65
N VAL A 78 -0.05 -18.64 -12.96
CA VAL A 78 0.02 -19.01 -11.54
C VAL A 78 1.20 -19.93 -11.26
N GLU A 79 1.56 -20.82 -12.19
CA GLU A 79 2.68 -21.76 -12.04
C GLU A 79 4.02 -21.03 -11.93
N GLN A 80 4.23 -20.00 -12.75
CA GLN A 80 5.45 -19.18 -12.66
C GLN A 80 5.51 -18.39 -11.35
N ASN A 81 4.37 -17.99 -10.78
CA ASN A 81 4.35 -17.32 -9.48
C ASN A 81 4.69 -18.30 -8.34
N ILE A 82 4.23 -19.55 -8.45
CA ILE A 82 4.56 -20.62 -7.50
C ILE A 82 6.07 -20.91 -7.51
N GLU A 83 6.71 -20.95 -8.68
CA GLU A 83 8.16 -21.14 -8.78
C GLU A 83 8.97 -19.94 -8.23
N ASN A 84 8.39 -18.74 -8.19
CA ASN A 84 9.00 -17.53 -7.66
C ASN A 84 8.68 -17.30 -6.16
N PHE A 85 8.72 -18.36 -5.36
CA PHE A 85 8.44 -18.28 -3.93
C PHE A 85 9.60 -17.63 -3.14
N PRO A 86 9.33 -16.90 -2.04
CA PRO A 86 10.38 -16.35 -1.17
C PRO A 86 11.16 -17.47 -0.48
N GLY A 87 12.49 -17.34 -0.37
CA GLY A 87 13.35 -18.39 0.22
C GLY A 87 13.04 -18.71 1.69
N GLU A 88 12.34 -17.81 2.39
CA GLU A 88 11.90 -17.96 3.78
C GLU A 88 10.59 -18.75 3.93
N VAL A 89 9.89 -19.03 2.83
CA VAL A 89 8.62 -19.76 2.80
C VAL A 89 8.81 -21.03 1.97
N THR A 90 8.13 -22.12 2.29
CA THR A 90 8.18 -23.31 1.43
C THR A 90 7.33 -23.08 0.18
N LYS A 91 7.73 -23.68 -0.95
CA LYS A 91 6.97 -23.63 -2.20
C LYS A 91 5.50 -24.02 -2.02
N ASP A 92 5.23 -25.06 -1.22
CA ASP A 92 3.88 -25.54 -0.96
C ASP A 92 3.04 -24.52 -0.17
N HIS A 93 3.62 -23.89 0.86
CA HIS A 93 2.93 -22.83 1.59
C HIS A 93 2.68 -21.60 0.70
N TRP A 94 3.60 -21.27 -0.19
CA TRP A 94 3.43 -20.19 -1.16
C TRP A 94 2.32 -20.51 -2.16
N ALA A 95 2.25 -21.74 -2.67
CA ALA A 95 1.16 -22.19 -3.54
C ALA A 95 -0.20 -22.10 -2.84
N MET A 96 -0.29 -22.57 -1.59
CA MET A 96 -1.53 -22.49 -0.80
C MET A 96 -1.94 -21.04 -0.52
N TYR A 97 -0.97 -20.15 -0.27
CA TYR A 97 -1.24 -18.71 -0.11
C TYR A 97 -1.79 -18.10 -1.40
N LEU A 98 -1.20 -18.40 -2.55
CA LEU A 98 -1.67 -17.93 -3.85
C LEU A 98 -3.07 -18.47 -4.17
N GLU A 99 -3.31 -19.76 -3.95
CA GLU A 99 -4.63 -20.37 -4.12
C GLU A 99 -5.69 -19.66 -3.27
N TYR A 100 -5.42 -19.47 -1.97
CA TYR A 100 -6.33 -18.76 -1.08
C TYR A 100 -6.59 -17.32 -1.52
N ARG A 101 -5.56 -16.58 -1.97
CA ARG A 101 -5.66 -15.17 -2.38
C ARG A 101 -6.38 -15.00 -3.71
N LEU A 102 -6.16 -15.92 -4.65
CA LEU A 102 -6.77 -15.93 -5.98
C LEU A 102 -8.15 -16.61 -5.98
N HIS A 103 -8.55 -17.25 -4.88
CA HIS A 103 -9.88 -17.82 -4.74
C HIS A 103 -10.96 -16.73 -4.92
N PRO A 104 -11.99 -16.95 -5.76
CA PRO A 104 -12.98 -15.92 -6.11
C PRO A 104 -13.65 -15.28 -4.89
N ASP A 105 -13.94 -16.05 -3.84
CA ASP A 105 -14.52 -15.50 -2.61
C ASP A 105 -13.59 -14.55 -1.85
N THR A 106 -12.28 -14.83 -1.84
CA THR A 106 -11.30 -13.97 -1.18
C THR A 106 -11.17 -12.66 -1.93
N MET A 107 -11.12 -12.72 -3.26
CA MET A 107 -11.11 -11.53 -4.13
C MET A 107 -12.39 -10.70 -3.93
N ARG A 108 -13.56 -11.33 -3.97
CA ARG A 108 -14.86 -10.66 -3.73
C ARG A 108 -14.91 -9.97 -2.36
N LYS A 109 -14.42 -10.63 -1.31
CA LYS A 109 -14.33 -10.03 0.04
C LYS A 109 -13.37 -8.83 0.05
N ALA A 110 -12.23 -8.93 -0.62
CA ALA A 110 -11.27 -7.84 -0.73
C ALA A 110 -11.88 -6.62 -1.45
N ASP A 111 -12.57 -6.82 -2.57
CA ASP A 111 -13.26 -5.76 -3.31
C ASP A 111 -14.35 -5.09 -2.48
N GLN A 112 -15.15 -5.90 -1.78
CA GLN A 112 -16.18 -5.38 -0.89
C GLN A 112 -15.57 -4.56 0.26
N ASN A 113 -14.46 -5.02 0.84
CA ASN A 113 -13.75 -4.29 1.89
C ASN A 113 -13.17 -2.97 1.38
N ALA A 114 -12.65 -2.92 0.15
CA ALA A 114 -12.19 -1.68 -0.48
C ALA A 114 -13.35 -0.67 -0.64
N LYS A 115 -14.51 -1.12 -1.13
CA LYS A 115 -15.73 -0.29 -1.22
C LYS A 115 -16.22 0.16 0.15
N ASN A 116 -16.18 -0.71 1.16
CA ASN A 116 -16.58 -0.35 2.53
C ASN A 116 -15.63 0.69 3.14
N ARG A 117 -14.32 0.57 2.87
CA ARG A 117 -13.32 1.56 3.31
C ARG A 117 -13.56 2.93 2.68
N GLN A 118 -13.93 3.00 1.41
CA GLN A 118 -14.30 4.27 0.76
C GLN A 118 -15.51 4.94 1.43
N LYS A 119 -16.42 4.15 2.00
CA LYS A 119 -17.59 4.64 2.76
C LYS A 119 -17.26 5.03 4.20
N GLN A 120 -16.02 4.85 4.67
CA GLN A 120 -15.61 5.25 6.02
C GLN A 120 -15.46 6.78 6.10
N GLY A 121 -16.58 7.47 6.27
CA GLY A 121 -16.63 8.94 6.28
C GLY A 121 -16.14 9.58 7.58
N ILE A 122 -16.28 8.91 8.73
CA ILE A 122 -15.95 9.48 10.05
C ILE A 122 -14.88 8.61 10.73
N PRO A 123 -13.58 8.92 10.56
CA PRO A 123 -12.51 8.13 11.14
C PRO A 123 -12.34 8.42 12.64
N HIS A 124 -12.02 7.40 13.44
CA HIS A 124 -11.63 7.58 14.85
C HIS A 124 -10.15 7.93 14.96
N THR A 125 -9.76 8.65 16.03
CA THR A 125 -8.39 9.14 16.26
C THR A 125 -7.61 8.41 17.35
N LEU A 126 -8.25 7.48 18.08
CA LEU A 126 -7.64 6.77 19.22
C LEU A 126 -6.55 5.75 18.84
N GLY A 127 -6.27 5.60 17.55
CA GLY A 127 -5.27 4.66 17.06
C GLY A 127 -5.59 3.22 17.45
N ARG A 128 -4.60 2.52 18.04
CA ARG A 128 -4.72 1.11 18.46
C ARG A 128 -5.42 0.93 19.82
N LYS A 129 -5.71 2.01 20.55
CA LYS A 129 -6.35 1.93 21.86
C LYS A 129 -7.86 1.92 21.68
N THR A 130 -8.53 0.97 22.31
CA THR A 130 -9.99 0.86 22.23
C THR A 130 -10.68 2.01 22.98
N LEU A 131 -11.91 2.32 22.58
CA LEU A 131 -12.75 3.28 23.29
C LEU A 131 -12.94 2.90 24.77
N ALA A 132 -13.17 1.63 25.07
CA ALA A 132 -13.37 1.15 26.43
C ALA A 132 -12.13 1.37 27.32
N ARG A 133 -10.93 1.04 26.82
CA ARG A 133 -9.66 1.28 27.53
C ARG A 133 -9.39 2.78 27.71
N THR A 134 -9.70 3.56 26.69
CA THR A 134 -9.54 5.01 26.76
C THR A 134 -10.46 5.62 27.81
N ARG A 135 -11.73 5.17 27.86
CA ARG A 135 -12.70 5.59 28.87
C ARG A 135 -12.22 5.25 30.28
N ASP A 136 -11.86 3.99 30.53
CA ASP A 136 -11.39 3.54 31.85
C ASP A 136 -10.18 4.36 32.36
N ASP A 137 -9.20 4.62 31.48
CA ASP A 137 -8.04 5.44 31.86
C ASP A 137 -8.41 6.90 32.15
N MET A 138 -9.39 7.46 31.43
CA MET A 138 -9.89 8.83 31.67
C MET A 138 -10.70 8.92 32.97
N GLU A 139 -11.57 7.93 33.24
CA GLU A 139 -12.37 7.87 34.46
C GLU A 139 -11.47 7.74 35.70
N LYS A 140 -10.42 6.91 35.64
CA LYS A 140 -9.41 6.78 36.71
C LYS A 140 -8.61 8.06 36.94
N ARG A 141 -8.22 8.75 35.86
CA ARG A 141 -7.42 9.98 35.94
C ARG A 141 -8.23 11.17 36.45
N ASP A 142 -9.47 11.31 35.97
CA ASP A 142 -10.27 12.51 36.17
C ASP A 142 -11.31 12.34 37.30
N GLY A 143 -11.47 11.12 37.83
CA GLY A 143 -12.36 10.82 38.96
C GLY A 143 -13.85 10.98 38.65
N ARG A 144 -14.23 11.06 37.37
CA ARG A 144 -15.62 11.22 36.91
C ARG A 144 -15.97 10.16 35.88
N THR A 145 -17.25 9.88 35.69
CA THR A 145 -17.74 9.02 34.60
C THR A 145 -17.78 9.77 33.27
N TYR A 146 -17.61 9.02 32.17
CA TYR A 146 -17.61 9.56 30.81
C TYR A 146 -18.78 9.00 30.00
N SER A 147 -19.60 9.91 29.47
CA SER A 147 -20.75 9.55 28.62
C SER A 147 -20.30 9.06 27.24
N ARG A 148 -21.23 8.48 26.46
CA ARG A 148 -20.97 8.14 25.05
C ARG A 148 -20.67 9.39 24.21
N GLY A 149 -21.30 10.53 24.50
CA GLY A 149 -21.04 11.81 23.83
C GLY A 149 -19.64 12.33 24.15
N ASP A 150 -19.24 12.30 25.42
CA ASP A 150 -17.89 12.69 25.86
C ASP A 150 -16.83 11.87 25.12
N MET A 151 -17.05 10.54 25.04
CA MET A 151 -16.14 9.64 24.33
C MET A 151 -16.15 9.86 22.81
N TYR A 152 -17.25 10.32 22.24
CA TYR A 152 -17.32 10.67 20.83
C TYR A 152 -16.40 11.86 20.52
N GLU A 153 -16.44 12.90 21.36
CA GLU A 153 -15.54 14.05 21.22
C GLU A 153 -14.07 13.66 21.34
N VAL A 154 -13.73 12.86 22.34
CA VAL A 154 -12.35 12.39 22.57
C VAL A 154 -11.82 11.59 21.37
N SER A 155 -12.68 10.78 20.74
CA SER A 155 -12.29 9.89 19.64
C SER A 155 -12.39 10.49 18.24
N HIS A 156 -12.99 11.67 18.09
CA HIS A 156 -13.19 12.32 16.78
C HIS A 156 -12.67 13.76 16.73
N LYS A 157 -12.03 14.23 17.80
CA LYS A 157 -11.22 15.46 17.81
C LYS A 157 -9.73 15.15 17.70
N LYS A 158 -9.00 16.06 17.06
CA LYS A 158 -7.54 16.11 17.01
C LYS A 158 -7.00 16.76 18.29
N ARG A 159 -5.69 16.64 18.53
CA ARG A 159 -5.02 17.24 19.72
C ARG A 159 -5.22 18.75 19.85
N ASN A 160 -5.42 19.45 18.74
CA ASN A 160 -5.72 20.89 18.70
C ASN A 160 -7.20 21.23 18.96
N GLY A 161 -8.04 20.27 19.33
CA GLY A 161 -9.46 20.46 19.65
C GLY A 161 -10.42 20.47 18.45
N THR A 162 -9.92 20.52 17.22
CA THR A 162 -10.75 20.48 16.01
C THR A 162 -11.24 19.06 15.69
N TYR A 163 -12.44 18.93 15.11
CA TYR A 163 -12.94 17.64 14.62
C TYR A 163 -12.11 17.10 13.44
N VAL A 164 -12.11 15.78 13.27
CA VAL A 164 -11.41 15.11 12.15
C VAL A 164 -11.93 15.55 10.78
N ASN A 165 -13.24 15.80 10.68
CA ASN A 165 -13.91 16.34 9.50
C ASN A 165 -15.27 16.96 9.87
N ASP A 166 -15.91 17.59 8.89
CA ASP A 166 -17.20 18.26 9.07
C ASP A 166 -18.34 17.30 9.38
N GLU A 167 -18.31 16.07 8.87
CA GLU A 167 -19.32 15.06 9.16
C GLU A 167 -19.29 14.63 10.64
N ALA A 168 -18.09 14.47 11.20
CA ALA A 168 -17.91 14.18 12.62
C ALA A 168 -18.44 15.32 13.50
N ARG A 169 -18.23 16.58 13.08
CA ARG A 169 -18.76 17.76 13.78
C ARG A 169 -20.28 17.81 13.79
N LYS A 170 -20.93 17.40 12.69
CA LYS A 170 -22.40 17.45 12.54
C LYS A 170 -23.15 16.32 13.27
N LYS A 171 -22.43 15.28 13.70
CA LYS A 171 -23.01 14.06 14.30
C LYS A 171 -23.05 14.08 15.82
N ASN A 172 -22.42 15.08 16.44
CA ASN A 172 -22.43 15.36 17.87
C ASN A 172 -23.26 16.62 18.13
#